data_AF-A0A817YBS4-F1
#
_entry.id   AF-A0A817YBS4-F1
#
_cell.length_a   1.000
_cell.length_b   1.000
_cell.length_c   1.000
_cell.angle_alpha   90.00
_cell.angle_beta   90.00
_cell.angle_gamma   90.00
#
_symmetry.space_group_name_H-M   'P 1'
#
loop_
_entity.id
_entity.type
_entity.pdbx_description
1 polymer ?
#
loop_
_entity_poly.entity_id
_entity_poly.type
_entity_poly.pdbx_seq_one_letter_code
_entity_poly.pdbx_strand_id
1 'polypeptide(L)'
;MASIYDSWNCEVMTTVDLKNELQDQIARLMNKCRTLIRLIIKSTYLKSYIDRAKVKYNIQRNLSIDCKSRWNSTKFMIENLLKYKPVMIELFSDKHNTLNQDKRHQLLSNLELTSHEWYLLAILDEVLTPFYNATKLISGKQYCTLGTALFSIRKMKTFLEIICDSNICLNTMKSLLNDQLTRYIDNDIDQSELMIHVPAHATIKPPQDSIPH
;
A
#
# COMPACT_ATOMS: atom_id res chain seq x y z
N MET A 1 -52.27 2.31 -23.74
CA MET A 1 -51.09 1.81 -24.48
C MET A 1 -49.89 1.97 -23.58
N ALA A 2 -49.33 0.86 -23.13
CA ALA A 2 -48.29 0.81 -22.11
C ALA A 2 -46.91 1.27 -22.63
N SER A 3 -46.22 2.01 -21.76
CA SER A 3 -44.77 2.06 -21.46
C SER A 3 -43.75 1.89 -22.60
N ILE A 4 -42.99 2.97 -22.87
CA ILE A 4 -41.56 2.92 -23.26
C ILE A 4 -40.85 4.19 -22.74
N TYR A 5 -40.82 4.40 -21.42
CA TYR A 5 -39.93 5.41 -20.82
C TYR A 5 -39.49 4.95 -19.44
N ASP A 6 -38.82 3.80 -19.36
CA ASP A 6 -38.23 3.32 -18.10
C ASP A 6 -37.13 2.27 -18.32
N SER A 7 -36.11 2.55 -19.15
CA SER A 7 -35.02 1.58 -19.27
C SER A 7 -33.66 2.07 -19.81
N TRP A 8 -33.12 3.23 -19.41
CA TRP A 8 -31.73 3.57 -19.74
C TRP A 8 -30.98 4.39 -18.67
N ASN A 9 -31.23 4.12 -17.38
CA ASN A 9 -30.32 4.54 -16.31
C ASN A 9 -29.67 3.32 -15.62
N CYS A 10 -29.20 2.35 -16.42
CA CYS A 10 -28.09 1.52 -15.94
C CYS A 10 -26.85 2.40 -16.02
N GLU A 11 -26.52 3.08 -14.91
CA GLU A 11 -25.27 3.80 -14.72
C GLU A 11 -24.11 2.85 -15.02
N VAL A 12 -23.57 2.93 -16.24
CA VAL A 12 -22.30 2.29 -16.57
C VAL A 12 -21.24 3.07 -15.81
N MET A 13 -20.88 2.55 -14.62
CA MET A 13 -19.81 3.07 -13.77
C MET A 13 -18.57 3.33 -14.63
N THR A 14 -18.12 4.58 -14.72
CA THR A 14 -16.99 4.92 -15.58
C THR A 14 -15.69 4.37 -14.97
N THR A 15 -14.64 4.21 -15.79
CA THR A 15 -13.33 3.73 -15.32
C THR A 15 -12.73 4.63 -14.23
N VAL A 16 -13.08 5.92 -14.23
CA VAL A 16 -12.70 6.89 -13.20
C VAL A 16 -13.45 6.63 -11.90
N ASP A 17 -14.76 6.35 -11.96
CA ASP A 17 -15.57 6.06 -10.77
C ASP A 17 -15.11 4.76 -10.10
N LEU A 18 -14.81 3.73 -10.89
CA LEU A 18 -14.21 2.47 -10.43
C LEU A 18 -12.89 2.67 -9.68
N LYS A 19 -12.02 3.55 -10.19
CA LYS A 19 -10.74 3.88 -9.57
C LYS A 19 -10.93 4.60 -8.24
N ASN A 20 -11.83 5.58 -8.19
CA ASN A 20 -12.11 6.37 -6.98
C ASN A 20 -12.72 5.50 -5.88
N GLU A 21 -13.74 4.71 -6.21
CA GLU A 21 -14.39 3.81 -5.26
C GLU A 21 -13.40 2.78 -4.69
N LEU A 22 -12.53 2.22 -5.54
CA LEU A 22 -11.50 1.30 -5.07
C LEU A 22 -10.49 1.97 -4.14
N GLN A 23 -10.05 3.19 -4.43
CA GLN A 23 -9.15 3.94 -3.54
C GLN A 23 -9.79 4.19 -2.17
N ASP A 24 -11.06 4.56 -2.15
CA ASP A 24 -11.83 4.78 -0.94
C ASP A 24 -11.98 3.50 -0.13
N GLN A 25 -12.30 2.38 -0.78
CA GLN A 25 -12.37 1.07 -0.12
C GLN A 25 -11.02 0.68 0.49
N ILE A 26 -9.92 0.84 -0.25
CA ILE A 26 -8.56 0.59 0.25
C ILE A 26 -8.27 1.49 1.45
N ALA A 27 -8.61 2.78 1.39
CA ALA A 27 -8.37 3.72 2.48
C ALA A 27 -9.13 3.31 3.76
N ARG A 28 -10.42 2.95 3.64
CA ARG A 28 -11.25 2.46 4.74
C ARG A 28 -10.69 1.16 5.32
N LEU A 29 -10.36 0.20 4.46
CA LEU A 29 -9.76 -1.08 4.85
C LEU A 29 -8.46 -0.89 5.62
N MET A 30 -7.54 -0.09 5.10
CA MET A 30 -6.26 0.17 5.76
C MET A 30 -6.45 0.86 7.12
N ASN A 31 -7.42 1.77 7.26
CA ASN A 31 -7.74 2.36 8.57
C ASN A 31 -8.33 1.33 9.54
N LYS A 32 -9.20 0.43 9.05
CA LYS A 32 -9.78 -0.67 9.83
C LYS A 32 -8.68 -1.63 10.33
N CYS A 33 -7.77 -2.06 9.47
CA CYS A 33 -6.62 -2.90 9.83
C CYS A 33 -5.75 -2.24 10.91
N ARG A 34 -5.40 -0.96 10.75
CA ARG A 34 -4.62 -0.23 11.76
C ARG A 34 -5.35 -0.14 13.10
N THR A 35 -6.66 0.08 13.07
CA THR A 35 -7.48 0.19 14.29
C THR A 35 -7.59 -1.15 15.00
N LEU A 36 -7.80 -2.25 14.26
CA LEU A 36 -7.79 -3.61 14.78
C LEU A 36 -6.45 -3.94 15.46
N ILE A 37 -5.33 -3.71 14.76
CA ILE A 37 -4.00 -3.97 15.31
C ILE A 37 -3.75 -3.13 16.56
N ARG A 38 -4.12 -1.84 16.57
CA ARG A 38 -4.02 -0.97 17.76
C ARG A 38 -4.83 -1.52 18.92
N LEU A 39 -6.06 -1.95 18.69
CA LEU A 39 -6.94 -2.49 19.72
C LEU A 39 -6.31 -3.73 20.36
N ILE A 40 -5.78 -4.64 19.55
CA ILE A 40 -5.11 -5.86 19.99
C ILE A 40 -3.87 -5.51 20.83
N ILE A 41 -2.99 -4.65 20.31
CA ILE A 41 -1.74 -4.30 20.99
C ILE A 41 -1.99 -3.59 22.33
N LYS A 42 -3.01 -2.72 22.40
CA LYS A 42 -3.35 -1.96 23.62
C LYS A 42 -4.08 -2.78 24.67
N SER A 43 -4.79 -3.83 24.29
CA SER A 43 -5.54 -4.67 25.22
C SER A 43 -4.66 -5.81 25.73
N THR A 44 -4.33 -5.80 27.01
CA THR A 44 -3.54 -6.87 27.65
C THR A 44 -4.17 -8.24 27.43
N TYR A 45 -5.50 -8.33 27.49
CA TYR A 45 -6.24 -9.56 27.25
C TYR A 45 -6.09 -10.05 25.80
N LEU A 46 -6.39 -9.20 24.82
CA LEU A 46 -6.31 -9.59 23.39
C LEU A 46 -4.86 -9.89 23.00
N LYS A 47 -3.90 -9.10 23.47
CA LYS A 47 -2.49 -9.36 23.25
C LYS A 47 -2.09 -10.73 23.79
N SER A 48 -2.47 -11.06 25.03
CA SER A 48 -2.18 -12.37 25.63
C SER A 48 -2.85 -13.52 24.89
N TYR A 49 -4.09 -13.33 24.42
CA TYR A 49 -4.79 -14.30 23.58
C TYR A 49 -4.03 -14.55 22.28
N ILE A 50 -3.68 -13.48 21.57
CA ILE A 50 -2.95 -13.54 20.31
C ILE A 50 -1.58 -14.18 20.52
N ASP A 51 -0.85 -13.84 21.59
CA ASP A 51 0.46 -14.42 21.88
C ASP A 51 0.40 -15.94 22.09
N ARG A 52 -0.68 -16.45 22.71
CA ARG A 52 -0.92 -17.91 22.79
C ARG A 52 -1.26 -18.51 21.43
N ALA A 53 -2.18 -17.89 20.68
CA ALA A 53 -2.59 -18.38 19.36
C ALA A 53 -1.43 -18.38 18.35
N LYS A 54 -0.50 -17.41 18.43
CA LYS A 54 0.70 -17.36 17.60
C LYS A 54 1.55 -18.62 17.70
N VAL A 55 1.69 -19.18 18.91
CA VAL A 55 2.47 -20.42 19.13
C VAL A 55 1.81 -21.57 18.38
N LYS A 56 0.48 -21.69 18.46
CA LYS A 56 -0.33 -22.71 17.76
C LYS A 56 -0.15 -22.65 16.23
N TYR A 57 -0.11 -21.45 15.66
CA TYR A 57 0.05 -21.27 14.20
C TYR A 57 1.51 -21.03 13.75
N ASN A 58 2.49 -21.25 14.63
CA ASN A 58 3.92 -21.04 14.34
C ASN A 58 4.25 -19.63 13.78
N ILE A 59 3.60 -18.60 14.31
CA ILE A 59 3.83 -17.21 13.90
C ILE A 59 4.90 -16.58 14.80
N GLN A 60 6.06 -16.25 14.22
CA GLN A 60 7.18 -15.69 14.97
C GLN A 60 7.03 -14.18 15.23
N ARG A 61 6.69 -13.41 14.19
CA ARG A 61 6.65 -11.94 14.26
C ARG A 61 5.45 -11.45 15.05
N ASN A 62 5.60 -10.35 15.78
CA ASN A 62 4.49 -9.65 16.43
C ASN A 62 3.72 -8.80 15.42
N LEU A 63 2.44 -8.57 15.67
CA LEU A 63 1.66 -7.56 14.94
C LEU A 63 2.28 -6.18 15.12
N SER A 64 2.28 -5.40 14.04
CA SER A 64 2.85 -4.05 14.01
C SER A 64 2.03 -3.17 13.10
N ILE A 65 1.94 -1.89 13.43
CA ILE A 65 1.29 -0.88 12.61
C ILE A 65 2.33 -0.27 11.68
N ASP A 66 1.90 0.12 10.49
CA ASP A 66 2.71 0.85 9.53
C ASP A 66 3.07 2.26 10.01
N CYS A 67 4.12 2.81 9.40
CA CYS A 67 4.66 4.14 9.60
C CYS A 67 4.34 4.98 8.36
N LYS A 68 3.60 6.08 8.55
CA LYS A 68 3.11 6.94 7.45
C LYS A 68 4.21 7.43 6.50
N SER A 69 5.41 7.71 7.02
CA SER A 69 6.53 8.24 6.22
C SER A 69 7.40 7.15 5.56
N ARG A 70 7.15 5.87 5.85
CA ARG A 70 7.94 4.75 5.30
C ARG A 70 7.01 3.71 4.70
N TRP A 71 6.66 3.87 3.43
CA TRP A 71 5.70 3.03 2.74
C TRP A 71 6.00 1.50 2.85
N ASN A 72 7.28 1.09 2.93
CA ASN A 72 7.68 -0.32 3.14
C ASN A 72 7.03 -0.94 4.39
N SER A 73 6.78 -0.14 5.43
CA SER A 73 6.11 -0.60 6.64
C SER A 73 4.64 -0.96 6.41
N THR A 74 3.99 -0.37 5.40
CA THR A 74 2.64 -0.74 4.95
C THR A 74 2.66 -2.15 4.38
N LYS A 75 3.61 -2.46 3.48
CA LYS A 75 3.79 -3.82 2.95
C LYS A 75 4.02 -4.83 4.07
N PHE A 76 4.91 -4.52 5.01
CA PHE A 76 5.15 -5.41 6.15
C PHE A 76 3.92 -5.61 7.05
N MET A 77 3.14 -4.55 7.29
CA MET A 77 1.90 -4.66 8.07
C MET A 77 0.90 -5.59 7.39
N ILE A 78 0.68 -5.42 6.08
CA ILE A 78 -0.24 -6.26 5.29
C ILE A 78 0.24 -7.71 5.28
N GLU A 79 1.50 -7.96 4.91
CA GLU A 79 2.08 -9.31 4.85
C GLU A 79 1.97 -10.02 6.19
N ASN A 80 2.24 -9.32 7.28
CA ASN A 80 2.13 -9.85 8.62
C ASN A 80 0.66 -10.13 8.98
N LEU A 81 -0.25 -9.20 8.71
CA LEU A 81 -1.68 -9.39 8.99
C LEU A 81 -2.27 -10.60 8.22
N LEU A 82 -1.84 -10.82 6.98
CA LEU A 82 -2.22 -12.00 6.19
C LEU A 82 -1.76 -13.32 6.84
N LYS A 83 -0.54 -13.36 7.41
CA LYS A 83 -0.06 -14.52 8.19
C LYS A 83 -0.89 -14.77 9.44
N TYR A 84 -1.44 -13.70 10.02
CA TYR A 84 -2.32 -13.76 11.19
C TYR A 84 -3.79 -14.08 10.86
N LYS A 85 -4.17 -14.19 9.58
CA LYS A 85 -5.55 -14.53 9.18
C LYS A 85 -6.16 -15.69 9.97
N PRO A 86 -5.52 -16.87 10.12
CA PRO A 86 -6.12 -17.97 10.89
C PRO A 86 -6.31 -17.63 12.38
N VAL A 87 -5.37 -16.91 12.98
CA VAL A 87 -5.48 -16.41 14.37
C VAL A 87 -6.65 -15.44 14.51
N MET A 88 -6.87 -14.56 13.53
CA MET A 88 -7.98 -13.62 13.53
C MET A 88 -9.32 -14.35 13.44
N ILE A 89 -9.43 -15.36 12.56
CA ILE A 89 -10.63 -16.19 12.44
C ILE A 89 -10.94 -16.90 13.77
N GLU A 90 -9.95 -17.47 14.44
CA GLU A 90 -10.12 -18.08 15.78
C GLU A 90 -10.60 -17.04 16.80
N LEU A 91 -9.93 -15.88 16.88
CA LEU A 91 -10.34 -14.79 17.78
C LEU A 91 -11.79 -14.36 17.57
N PHE A 92 -12.21 -14.18 16.33
CA PHE A 92 -13.57 -13.73 16.02
C PHE A 92 -14.62 -14.84 16.21
N SER A 93 -14.22 -16.11 16.14
CA SER A 93 -15.10 -17.24 16.48
C SER A 93 -15.29 -17.36 17.99
N ASP A 94 -14.22 -17.14 18.76
CA ASP A 94 -14.22 -17.27 20.22
C ASP A 94 -14.79 -16.04 20.96
N LYS A 95 -14.94 -14.91 20.27
CA LYS A 95 -15.29 -13.60 20.87
C LYS A 95 -16.58 -13.66 21.72
N HIS A 96 -17.54 -14.49 21.32
CA HIS A 96 -18.82 -14.66 22.00
C HIS A 96 -18.72 -15.42 23.33
N ASN A 97 -17.71 -16.26 23.48
CA ASN A 97 -17.48 -17.07 24.68
C ASN A 97 -16.51 -16.39 25.67
N THR A 98 -15.73 -15.41 25.21
CA THR A 98 -14.54 -14.92 25.90
C THR A 98 -14.61 -13.46 26.33
N LEU A 99 -15.46 -12.66 25.70
CA LEU A 99 -15.66 -11.25 26.05
C LEU A 99 -17.06 -11.06 26.65
N ASN A 100 -17.12 -10.47 27.85
CA ASN A 100 -18.39 -9.95 28.39
C ASN A 100 -19.00 -8.97 27.37
N GLN A 101 -20.34 -8.85 27.36
CA GLN A 101 -21.14 -8.04 26.41
C GLN A 101 -20.94 -6.52 26.54
N ASP A 102 -19.68 -6.07 26.59
CA ASP A 102 -19.27 -4.70 26.74
C ASP A 102 -19.10 -4.00 25.37
N LYS A 103 -18.96 -2.68 25.40
CA LYS A 103 -18.58 -1.83 24.27
C LYS A 103 -17.36 -2.34 23.48
N ARG A 104 -16.44 -3.06 24.14
CA ARG A 104 -15.27 -3.67 23.51
C ARG A 104 -15.60 -4.84 22.59
N HIS A 105 -16.58 -5.67 22.93
CA HIS A 105 -17.03 -6.77 22.07
C HIS A 105 -17.67 -6.23 20.78
N GLN A 106 -18.50 -5.18 20.91
CA GLN A 106 -19.09 -4.49 19.76
C GLN A 106 -18.01 -3.85 18.88
N LEU A 107 -17.04 -3.16 19.46
CA LEU A 107 -15.92 -2.58 18.73
C LEU A 107 -15.10 -3.64 17.99
N LEU A 108 -14.78 -4.77 18.65
CA LEU A 108 -14.04 -5.86 18.02
C LEU A 108 -14.84 -6.47 16.86
N SER A 109 -16.14 -6.67 17.04
CA SER A 109 -17.03 -7.19 15.97
C SER A 109 -17.10 -6.27 14.76
N ASN A 110 -17.15 -4.94 14.97
CA ASN A 110 -17.14 -3.97 13.87
C ASN A 110 -15.80 -3.93 13.11
N LEU A 111 -14.72 -4.42 13.72
CA LEU A 111 -13.39 -4.48 13.14
C LEU A 111 -13.08 -5.83 12.47
N GLU A 112 -14.02 -6.79 12.50
CA GLU A 112 -13.88 -8.07 11.83
C GLU A 112 -13.78 -7.88 10.31
N LEU A 113 -12.72 -8.45 9.72
CA LEU A 113 -12.46 -8.35 8.29
C LEU A 113 -13.29 -9.38 7.53
N THR A 114 -14.07 -8.90 6.58
CA THR A 114 -14.86 -9.74 5.66
C THR A 114 -13.96 -10.52 4.70
N SER A 115 -14.51 -11.56 4.07
CA SER A 115 -13.80 -12.32 3.04
C SER A 115 -13.29 -11.44 1.90
N HIS A 116 -14.08 -10.43 1.50
CA HIS A 116 -13.69 -9.48 0.48
C HIS A 116 -12.53 -8.58 0.93
N GLU A 117 -12.55 -8.09 2.17
CA GLU A 117 -11.44 -7.30 2.72
C GLU A 117 -10.14 -8.11 2.82
N TRP A 118 -10.21 -9.40 3.20
CA TRP A 118 -9.05 -10.29 3.16
C TRP A 118 -8.52 -10.50 1.75
N TYR A 119 -9.41 -10.61 0.77
CA TYR A 119 -9.03 -10.70 -0.65
C TYR A 119 -8.33 -9.42 -1.13
N LEU A 120 -8.88 -8.23 -0.80
CA LEU A 120 -8.24 -6.96 -1.12
C LEU A 120 -6.85 -6.82 -0.49
N LEU A 121 -6.66 -7.26 0.77
CA LEU A 121 -5.34 -7.29 1.40
C LEU A 121 -4.35 -8.18 0.64
N ALA A 122 -4.80 -9.33 0.12
CA ALA A 122 -3.95 -10.22 -0.68
C ALA A 122 -3.54 -9.57 -2.01
N ILE A 123 -4.47 -8.89 -2.70
CA ILE A 123 -4.15 -8.13 -3.92
C ILE A 123 -3.16 -7.01 -3.61
N LEU A 124 -3.38 -6.25 -2.53
CA LEU A 124 -2.45 -5.18 -2.13
C LEU A 124 -1.05 -5.74 -1.86
N ASP A 125 -0.95 -6.90 -1.20
CA ASP A 125 0.32 -7.57 -0.97
C ASP A 125 1.02 -7.94 -2.28
N GLU A 126 0.28 -8.52 -3.23
CA GLU A 126 0.77 -8.87 -4.55
C GLU A 126 1.29 -7.65 -5.30
N VAL A 127 0.48 -6.59 -5.37
CA VAL A 127 0.80 -5.36 -6.10
C VAL A 127 2.00 -4.63 -5.50
N LEU A 128 2.14 -4.60 -4.17
CA LEU A 128 3.23 -3.91 -3.49
C LEU A 128 4.55 -4.71 -3.49
N THR A 129 4.51 -6.02 -3.75
CA THR A 129 5.69 -6.89 -3.69
C THR A 129 6.79 -6.48 -4.69
N PRO A 130 6.51 -6.22 -5.98
CA PRO A 130 7.51 -5.76 -6.94
C PRO A 130 8.21 -4.45 -6.51
N PHE A 131 7.45 -3.50 -5.97
CA PHE A 131 7.99 -2.23 -5.46
C PHE A 131 8.92 -2.45 -4.27
N TYR A 132 8.55 -3.38 -3.38
CA TYR A 132 9.34 -3.66 -2.18
C TYR A 132 10.69 -4.29 -2.58
N ASN A 133 10.64 -5.24 -3.51
CA ASN A 133 11.84 -5.88 -4.05
C ASN A 133 12.72 -4.88 -4.79
N ALA A 134 12.14 -4.01 -5.61
CA ALA A 134 12.86 -2.93 -6.29
C ALA A 134 13.55 -2.00 -5.29
N THR A 135 12.84 -1.55 -4.25
CA THR A 135 13.40 -0.65 -3.24
C THR A 135 14.51 -1.31 -2.43
N LYS A 136 14.34 -2.57 -2.05
CA LYS A 136 15.38 -3.35 -1.37
C LYS A 136 16.65 -3.45 -2.22
N LEU A 137 16.48 -3.64 -3.53
CA LEU A 137 17.57 -3.71 -4.49
C LEU A 137 18.23 -2.34 -4.71
N ILE A 138 17.46 -1.26 -4.87
CA ILE A 138 18.02 0.09 -5.07
C ILE A 138 18.71 0.62 -3.81
N SER A 139 18.28 0.18 -2.62
CA SER A 139 18.88 0.57 -1.34
C SER A 139 20.19 -0.17 -1.01
N GLY A 140 20.67 -1.03 -1.91
CA GLY A 140 21.93 -1.75 -1.73
C GLY A 140 23.13 -0.82 -1.64
N LYS A 141 24.15 -1.23 -0.87
CA LYS A 141 25.40 -0.46 -0.70
C LYS A 141 26.63 -1.13 -1.32
N GLN A 142 26.48 -2.36 -1.80
CA GLN A 142 27.59 -3.21 -2.25
C GLN A 142 27.72 -3.30 -3.78
N TYR A 143 26.92 -2.53 -4.53
CA TYR A 143 26.92 -2.51 -5.99
C TYR A 143 26.49 -1.13 -6.51
N CYS A 144 26.78 -0.84 -7.78
CA CYS A 144 26.28 0.36 -8.44
C CYS A 144 24.74 0.30 -8.52
N THR A 145 24.07 1.20 -7.83
CA THR A 145 22.61 1.20 -7.72
C THR A 145 21.91 1.89 -8.88
N LEU A 146 22.62 2.75 -9.64
CA LEU A 146 22.01 3.54 -10.72
C LEU A 146 21.51 2.67 -11.87
N GLY A 147 22.35 1.76 -12.39
CA GLY A 147 21.94 0.83 -13.44
C GLY A 147 20.83 -0.11 -12.96
N THR A 148 20.90 -0.51 -11.69
CA THR A 148 19.88 -1.35 -11.05
C THR A 148 18.55 -0.63 -10.86
N ALA A 149 18.57 0.67 -10.57
CA ALA A 149 17.38 1.51 -10.44
C ALA A 149 16.64 1.62 -11.78
N LEU A 150 17.36 1.89 -12.88
CA LEU A 150 16.77 1.95 -14.21
C LEU A 150 16.08 0.62 -14.59
N PHE A 151 16.77 -0.50 -14.36
CA PHE A 151 16.21 -1.82 -14.63
C PHE A 151 14.99 -2.13 -13.74
N SER A 152 15.03 -1.72 -12.48
CA SER A 152 13.92 -1.91 -11.53
C SER A 152 12.68 -1.12 -11.96
N ILE A 153 12.85 0.15 -12.36
CA ILE A 153 11.75 0.99 -12.86
C ILE A 153 11.12 0.37 -14.11
N ARG A 154 11.94 -0.08 -15.07
CA ARG A 154 11.46 -0.77 -16.29
C ARG A 154 10.65 -2.02 -15.94
N LYS A 155 11.18 -2.86 -15.04
CA LYS A 155 10.46 -4.07 -14.58
C LYS A 155 9.13 -3.75 -13.89
N MET A 156 9.10 -2.71 -13.04
CA MET A 156 7.86 -2.27 -12.39
C MET A 156 6.84 -1.78 -13.43
N LYS A 157 7.27 -0.97 -14.40
CA LYS A 157 6.41 -0.50 -15.48
C LYS A 157 5.79 -1.67 -16.27
N THR A 158 6.61 -2.64 -16.70
CA THR A 158 6.12 -3.85 -17.36
C THR A 158 5.12 -4.63 -16.49
N PHE A 159 5.38 -4.78 -15.19
CA PHE A 159 4.45 -5.45 -14.27
C PHE A 159 3.08 -4.74 -14.20
N LEU A 160 3.07 -3.41 -14.20
CA LEU A 160 1.85 -2.59 -14.12
C LEU A 160 1.05 -2.59 -15.44
N GLU A 161 1.73 -2.73 -16.58
CA GLU A 161 1.12 -2.80 -17.91
C GLU A 161 0.50 -4.17 -18.22
N ILE A 162 0.97 -5.24 -17.57
CA ILE A 162 0.42 -6.59 -17.75
C ILE A 162 -0.97 -6.68 -17.08
N ILE A 163 -1.98 -6.90 -17.90
CA ILE A 163 -3.37 -7.13 -17.51
C ILE A 163 -3.57 -8.61 -17.16
N CYS A 164 -4.35 -8.87 -16.12
CA CYS A 164 -4.81 -10.19 -15.73
C CYS A 164 -6.32 -10.30 -16.00
N ASP A 165 -6.74 -11.05 -17.02
CA ASP A 165 -8.14 -11.09 -17.48
C ASP A 165 -9.13 -11.49 -16.39
N SER A 166 -8.70 -12.29 -15.41
CA SER A 166 -9.55 -12.79 -14.33
C SER A 166 -9.65 -11.85 -13.13
N ASN A 167 -8.89 -10.75 -13.05
CA ASN A 167 -8.83 -9.92 -11.85
C ASN A 167 -8.92 -8.42 -12.14
N ILE A 168 -10.16 -7.94 -12.27
CA ILE A 168 -10.49 -6.53 -12.49
C ILE A 168 -9.89 -5.65 -11.38
N CYS A 169 -10.01 -6.05 -10.11
CA CYS A 169 -9.50 -5.27 -8.98
C CYS A 169 -7.98 -5.07 -9.05
N LEU A 170 -7.24 -6.16 -9.32
CA LEU A 170 -5.79 -6.11 -9.53
C LEU A 170 -5.43 -5.17 -10.68
N ASN A 171 -6.12 -5.27 -11.82
CA ASN A 171 -5.87 -4.40 -12.97
C ASN A 171 -6.14 -2.93 -12.65
N THR A 172 -7.22 -2.63 -11.93
CA THR A 172 -7.53 -1.27 -11.48
C THR A 172 -6.45 -0.74 -10.54
N MET A 173 -5.97 -1.54 -9.58
CA MET A 173 -4.85 -1.15 -8.70
C MET A 173 -3.56 -0.91 -9.48
N LYS A 174 -3.23 -1.79 -10.43
CA LYS A 174 -2.07 -1.62 -11.31
C LYS A 174 -2.18 -0.34 -12.13
N SER A 175 -3.34 -0.07 -12.73
CA SER A 175 -3.57 1.17 -13.49
C SER A 175 -3.42 2.40 -12.61
N LEU A 176 -3.98 2.40 -11.39
CA LEU A 176 -3.82 3.50 -10.43
C LEU A 176 -2.35 3.78 -10.10
N LEU A 177 -1.56 2.74 -9.88
CA LEU A 177 -0.13 2.88 -9.59
C LEU A 177 0.68 3.28 -10.82
N ASN A 178 0.30 2.82 -12.01
CA ASN A 178 0.94 3.21 -13.25
C ASN A 178 0.71 4.70 -13.54
N ASP A 179 -0.51 5.19 -13.32
CA ASP A 179 -0.85 6.61 -13.46
C ASP A 179 -0.01 7.45 -12.49
N GLN A 180 0.15 7.00 -11.24
CA GLN A 180 1.01 7.69 -10.28
C GLN A 180 2.49 7.65 -10.69
N LEU A 181 3.02 6.49 -11.05
CA LEU A 181 4.42 6.33 -11.45
C LEU A 181 4.76 7.19 -12.67
N THR A 182 3.89 7.21 -13.66
CA THR A 182 4.04 8.02 -14.88
C THR A 182 4.08 9.50 -14.52
N ARG A 183 3.13 9.99 -13.71
CA ARG A 183 3.16 11.39 -13.23
C ARG A 183 4.44 11.75 -12.49
N TYR A 184 4.96 10.87 -11.64
CA TYR A 184 6.21 11.13 -10.92
C TYR A 184 7.41 11.23 -11.88
N ILE A 185 7.51 10.31 -12.84
CA ILE A 185 8.61 10.30 -13.81
C ILE A 185 8.53 11.52 -14.74
N ASP A 186 7.34 11.84 -15.25
CA ASP A 186 7.16 12.94 -16.20
C ASP A 186 7.39 14.31 -15.53
N ASN A 187 6.91 14.51 -14.29
CA ASN A 187 7.15 15.75 -13.55
C ASN A 187 8.64 15.96 -13.21
N ASP A 188 9.42 14.90 -12.99
CA ASP A 188 10.87 14.99 -12.73
C ASP A 188 11.66 15.32 -14.02
N ILE A 189 11.17 14.90 -15.20
CA ILE A 189 11.76 15.26 -16.50
C ILE A 189 11.66 16.77 -16.71
N ASP A 190 10.47 17.36 -16.48
CA ASP A 190 10.25 18.79 -16.60
C ASP A 190 11.16 19.62 -15.66
N GLN A 191 11.39 19.13 -14.43
CA GLN A 191 12.30 19.79 -13.48
C GLN A 191 13.77 19.66 -13.91
N SER A 192 14.16 18.53 -14.50
CA SER A 192 15.51 18.33 -15.01
C SER A 192 15.80 19.18 -16.25
N GLU A 193 14.84 19.38 -17.15
CA GLU A 193 14.94 20.31 -18.29
C GLU A 193 15.03 21.77 -17.82
N LEU A 194 14.28 22.15 -16.77
CA LEU A 194 14.39 23.47 -16.15
C LEU A 194 15.80 23.75 -15.59
N MET A 195 16.48 22.71 -15.10
CA MET A 195 17.84 22.80 -14.55
C MET A 195 18.93 22.87 -15.63
N ILE A 196 18.65 22.39 -16.85
CA ILE A 196 19.57 22.44 -18.00
C ILE A 196 19.52 23.80 -18.71
N HIS A 197 18.43 24.56 -18.53
CA HIS A 197 18.23 25.89 -19.15
C HIS A 197 18.76 27.09 -18.34
N VAL A 198 19.64 26.90 -17.36
CA VAL A 198 20.38 28.04 -16.78
C VAL A 198 21.31 28.61 -17.88
N PRO A 199 21.12 29.87 -18.32
CA PRO A 199 21.91 30.41 -19.41
C PRO A 199 23.38 30.48 -19.02
N ALA A 200 24.25 30.02 -19.92
CA ALA A 200 25.71 29.94 -19.81
C ALA A 200 26.41 31.31 -19.76
N HIS A 201 25.94 32.24 -18.92
CA HIS A 201 26.54 33.57 -18.72
C HIS A 201 27.04 33.84 -17.30
N ALA A 202 27.21 32.81 -16.47
CA ALA A 202 28.00 32.94 -15.25
C ALA A 202 29.48 32.69 -15.56
N THR A 203 30.12 33.66 -16.22
CA THR A 203 31.59 33.71 -16.36
C THR A 203 32.19 33.85 -14.97
N ILE A 204 32.77 32.77 -14.44
CA ILE A 204 33.60 32.80 -13.23
C ILE A 204 34.87 33.59 -13.57
N LYS A 205 35.00 34.82 -13.07
CA LYS A 205 36.27 35.55 -13.09
C LYS A 205 37.23 34.87 -12.08
N PRO A 206 38.48 34.57 -12.46
CA PRO A 206 39.45 34.03 -11.52
C PRO A 206 39.82 35.07 -10.45
N PRO A 207 40.19 34.63 -9.23
CA PRO A 207 40.53 35.53 -8.13
C PRO A 207 41.85 36.26 -8.44
N GLN A 208 41.88 37.57 -8.19
CA GLN A 208 43.14 38.32 -8.17
C GLN A 208 43.79 38.16 -6.81
N ASP A 209 44.92 37.44 -6.77
CA ASP A 209 45.80 37.40 -5.62
C ASP A 209 46.56 38.73 -5.52
N SER A 210 46.25 39.51 -4.49
CA SER A 210 47.03 40.67 -4.08
C SER A 210 48.19 40.21 -3.18
N ILE A 211 49.41 40.29 -3.70
CA ILE A 211 50.65 40.16 -2.93
C ILE A 211 51.03 41.56 -2.40
N PRO A 212 51.30 41.74 -1.09
CA PRO A 212 51.75 43.01 -0.55
C PRO A 212 53.27 43.19 -0.70
N HIS A 213 53.69 44.41 -1.03
CA HIS A 213 55.03 44.93 -0.76
C HIS A 213 54.98 45.80 0.49
#